data_AF-A0A971YIZ9-F1
#
_entry.id   AF-A0A971YIZ9-F1
#
_cell.length_a   1.000
_cell.length_b   1.000
_cell.length_c   1.000
_cell.angle_alpha   90.00
_cell.angle_beta   90.00
_cell.angle_gamma   90.00
#
_symmetry.space_group_name_H-M   'P 1'
#
loop_
_entity.id
_entity.type
_entity.pdbx_description
1 polymer ?
#
loop_
_entity_poly.entity_id
_entity_poly.type
_entity_poly.pdbx_seq_one_letter_code
_entity_poly.pdbx_strand_id
1 'polypeptide(L)'
;MVNFQELNPKYTAQADKENEITQRLFLENALSKLSRDQRSIIDLRIIKGYSVAETAKLLRKTEGAVRTAQYRALKSLTKILDEGSKNNA
;
A
#
# COMPACT_ATOMS: atom_id res chain seq x y z
N MET A 1 19.98 11.74 -30.99
CA MET A 1 21.02 12.53 -30.28
C MET A 1 20.97 12.09 -28.82
N VAL A 2 22.03 11.52 -28.28
CA VAL A 2 22.02 10.98 -26.90
C VAL A 2 22.12 12.16 -25.92
N ASN A 3 21.17 12.25 -25.00
CA ASN A 3 21.14 13.32 -24.00
C ASN A 3 22.14 13.00 -22.87
N PHE A 4 23.34 13.57 -22.94
CA PHE A 4 24.41 13.33 -21.96
C PHE A 4 24.08 13.81 -20.53
N GLN A 5 23.03 14.62 -20.35
CA GLN A 5 22.58 15.06 -19.03
C GLN A 5 21.89 13.93 -18.24
N GLU A 6 21.35 12.90 -18.92
CA GLU A 6 20.67 11.76 -18.28
C GLU A 6 21.65 10.75 -17.67
N LEU A 7 22.93 10.79 -18.06
CA LEU A 7 23.99 9.93 -17.54
C LEU A 7 24.70 10.50 -16.30
N ASN A 8 24.20 11.60 -15.73
CA ASN A 8 24.73 12.16 -14.49
C ASN A 8 24.16 11.37 -13.29
N PRO A 9 24.97 10.60 -12.54
CA PRO A 9 24.50 9.77 -11.43
C PRO A 9 23.79 10.57 -10.33
N LYS A 10 24.05 11.87 -10.21
CA LYS A 10 23.30 12.75 -9.30
C LYS A 10 21.87 13.03 -9.76
N TYR A 11 21.64 13.11 -11.07
CA TYR A 11 20.31 13.32 -11.65
C TYR A 11 19.46 12.05 -11.54
N THR A 12 20.05 10.89 -11.84
CA THR A 12 19.40 9.57 -11.67
C THR A 12 19.03 9.32 -10.21
N ALA A 13 19.95 9.53 -9.26
CA ALA A 13 19.68 9.34 -7.84
C ALA A 13 18.64 10.31 -7.25
N GLN A 14 18.50 11.51 -7.83
CA GLN A 14 17.52 12.50 -7.38
C GLN A 14 16.13 12.20 -7.91
N ALA A 15 16.01 11.79 -9.19
CA ALA A 15 14.77 11.31 -9.77
C ALA A 15 14.24 10.06 -9.05
N ASP A 16 15.13 9.13 -8.66
CA ASP A 16 14.75 7.93 -7.90
C ASP A 16 14.17 8.29 -6.52
N LYS A 17 14.78 9.25 -5.82
CA LYS A 17 14.29 9.75 -4.52
C LYS A 17 12.94 10.45 -4.63
N GLU A 18 12.76 11.28 -5.63
CA GLU A 18 11.50 11.99 -5.85
C GLU A 18 10.35 11.01 -6.17
N ASN A 19 10.64 9.99 -6.97
CA ASN A 19 9.71 8.91 -7.24
C ASN A 19 9.37 8.10 -5.97
N GLU A 20 10.36 7.78 -5.14
CA GLU A 20 10.13 7.07 -3.87
C GLU A 20 9.20 7.86 -2.92
N ILE A 21 9.45 9.17 -2.76
CA ILE A 21 8.60 10.05 -1.94
C ILE A 21 7.18 10.09 -2.50
N THR A 22 7.04 10.23 -3.81
CA THR A 22 5.73 10.29 -4.48
C THR A 22 4.95 8.99 -4.30
N GLN A 23 5.60 7.84 -4.51
CA GLN A 23 5.00 6.51 -4.30
C GLN A 23 4.57 6.31 -2.85
N ARG A 24 5.39 6.77 -1.89
CA ARG A 24 5.06 6.71 -0.47
C ARG A 24 3.83 7.54 -0.11
N LEU A 25 3.79 8.81 -0.54
CA LEU A 25 2.64 9.69 -0.29
C LEU A 25 1.36 9.13 -0.93
N PHE A 26 1.47 8.56 -2.12
CA PHE A 26 0.36 7.90 -2.79
C PHE A 26 -0.17 6.70 -2.00
N LEU A 27 0.72 5.84 -1.51
CA LEU A 27 0.36 4.69 -0.67
C LEU A 27 -0.28 5.14 0.66
N GLU A 28 0.29 6.14 1.33
CA GLU A 28 -0.27 6.69 2.57
C GLU A 28 -1.68 7.26 2.35
N ASN A 29 -1.90 7.97 1.23
CA ASN A 29 -3.22 8.46 0.85
C ASN A 29 -4.21 7.31 0.61
N ALA A 30 -3.79 6.26 -0.10
CA ALA A 30 -4.64 5.10 -0.37
C ALA A 30 -5.04 4.36 0.92
N LEU A 31 -4.08 4.12 1.81
CA LEU A 31 -4.34 3.51 3.12
C LEU A 31 -5.27 4.38 3.98
N SER A 32 -5.19 5.70 3.85
CA SER A 32 -6.05 6.66 4.57
C SER A 32 -7.53 6.56 4.20
N LYS A 33 -7.85 6.05 3.00
CA LYS A 33 -9.21 5.88 2.47
C LYS A 33 -9.87 4.56 2.88
N LEU A 34 -9.10 3.60 3.39
CA LEU A 34 -9.65 2.35 3.91
C LEU A 34 -10.43 2.60 5.20
N SER A 35 -11.48 1.79 5.43
CA SER A 35 -12.17 1.78 6.72
C SER A 35 -11.21 1.35 7.84
N ARG A 36 -11.52 1.70 9.09
CA ARG A 36 -10.68 1.35 10.25
C ARG A 36 -10.44 -0.15 10.35
N ASP A 37 -11.46 -0.96 10.10
CA ASP A 37 -11.37 -2.42 10.11
C ASP A 37 -10.47 -2.94 8.98
N GLN A 38 -10.63 -2.40 7.77
CA GLN A 38 -9.79 -2.77 6.63
C GLN A 38 -8.33 -2.40 6.86
N ARG A 39 -8.06 -1.18 7.34
CA ARG A 39 -6.70 -0.72 7.65
C ARG A 39 -6.06 -1.58 8.74
N SER A 40 -6.80 -1.93 9.80
CA SER A 40 -6.30 -2.80 10.86
C SER A 40 -5.91 -4.18 10.34
N ILE A 41 -6.70 -4.73 9.42
CA ILE A 41 -6.38 -6.00 8.77
C ILE A 41 -5.13 -5.88 7.90
N ILE A 42 -4.97 -4.81 7.10
CA ILE A 42 -3.77 -4.59 6.29
C ILE A 42 -2.52 -4.42 7.18
N ASP A 43 -2.61 -3.60 8.23
CA ASP A 43 -1.53 -3.37 9.19
C ASP A 43 -1.05 -4.67 9.81
N LEU A 44 -1.96 -5.49 10.35
CA LEU A 44 -1.59 -6.73 11.02
C LEU A 44 -1.14 -7.83 10.02
N ARG A 45 -1.87 -8.03 8.92
CA ARG A 45 -1.66 -9.19 8.03
C ARG A 45 -0.57 -8.97 6.99
N ILE A 46 -0.37 -7.73 6.55
CA ILE A 46 0.51 -7.41 5.43
C ILE A 46 1.75 -6.66 5.92
N ILE A 47 1.57 -5.57 6.67
CA ILE A 47 2.68 -4.72 7.10
C ILE A 47 3.49 -5.40 8.21
N LYS A 48 2.81 -5.92 9.24
CA LYS A 48 3.44 -6.57 10.40
C LYS A 48 3.62 -8.08 10.24
N GLY A 49 2.99 -8.69 9.23
CA GLY A 49 3.19 -10.09 8.89
C GLY A 49 2.64 -11.11 9.91
N TYR A 50 1.72 -10.74 10.80
CA TYR A 50 1.08 -11.70 11.70
C TYR A 50 0.36 -12.79 10.91
N SER A 51 0.18 -13.98 11.50
CA SER A 51 -0.62 -15.09 10.96
C SER A 51 -2.14 -14.88 11.16
N VAL A 52 -2.97 -15.71 10.50
CA VAL A 52 -4.44 -15.55 10.53
C VAL A 52 -4.93 -15.79 11.94
N ALA A 53 -4.39 -16.82 12.60
CA ALA A 53 -4.68 -17.17 13.98
C ALA A 53 -4.28 -16.06 14.97
N GLU A 54 -3.09 -15.46 14.83
CA GLU A 54 -2.66 -14.36 15.69
C GLU A 54 -3.54 -13.12 15.50
N THR A 55 -3.86 -12.79 14.25
CA THR A 55 -4.73 -11.65 13.93
C THR A 55 -6.15 -11.87 14.47
N ALA A 56 -6.67 -13.10 14.37
CA ALA A 56 -7.97 -13.48 14.91
C ALA A 56 -8.02 -13.27 16.44
N LYS A 57 -6.97 -13.67 17.15
CA LYS A 57 -6.82 -13.44 18.60
C LYS A 57 -6.74 -11.94 18.93
N LEU A 58 -5.89 -11.19 18.23
CA LEU A 58 -5.71 -9.74 18.46
C LEU A 58 -7.00 -8.95 18.21
N LEU A 59 -7.76 -9.30 17.18
CA LEU A 59 -8.98 -8.59 16.79
C LEU A 59 -10.25 -9.16 17.44
N ARG A 60 -10.14 -10.21 18.27
CA ARG A 60 -11.28 -10.94 18.86
C ARG A 60 -12.30 -11.38 17.80
N LYS A 61 -11.80 -11.95 16.69
CA LYS A 61 -12.59 -12.47 15.56
C LYS A 61 -12.27 -13.94 15.32
N THR A 62 -13.07 -14.62 14.51
CA THR A 62 -12.74 -15.97 14.02
C THR A 62 -11.72 -15.90 12.89
N GLU A 63 -10.96 -16.97 12.66
CA GLU A 63 -10.04 -17.03 11.51
C GLU A 63 -10.75 -16.84 10.16
N GLY A 64 -11.95 -17.41 10.00
CA GLY A 64 -12.77 -17.23 8.79
C GLY A 64 -13.17 -15.77 8.57
N ALA A 65 -13.52 -15.06 9.64
CA ALA A 65 -13.80 -13.63 9.57
C ALA A 65 -12.54 -12.82 9.19
N VAL A 66 -11.36 -13.20 9.69
CA VAL A 66 -10.08 -12.56 9.31
C VAL A 66 -9.76 -12.79 7.84
N ARG A 67 -9.90 -14.02 7.31
CA ARG A 67 -9.65 -14.31 5.87
C ARG A 67 -10.59 -13.50 4.98
N THR A 68 -11.87 -13.44 5.35
CA THR A 68 -12.87 -12.64 4.62
C THR A 68 -12.55 -11.15 4.68
N ALA A 69 -12.19 -10.64 5.86
CA ALA A 69 -11.81 -9.25 6.03
C ALA A 69 -10.52 -8.90 5.26
N GLN A 70 -9.54 -9.81 5.23
CA GLN A 70 -8.32 -9.66 4.44
C GLN A 70 -8.62 -9.54 2.95
N TYR A 71 -9.42 -10.46 2.40
CA TYR A 71 -9.82 -10.39 0.99
C TYR A 71 -10.52 -9.05 0.66
N ARG A 72 -11.48 -8.64 1.51
CA ARG A 72 -12.21 -7.37 1.32
C ARG A 72 -11.29 -6.16 1.42
N ALA A 73 -10.38 -6.14 2.40
CA ALA A 73 -9.45 -5.03 2.60
C ALA A 73 -8.48 -4.89 1.42
N LEU A 74 -7.92 -6.00 0.93
CA LEU A 74 -7.05 -6.00 -0.25
C LEU A 74 -7.81 -5.53 -1.50
N LYS A 75 -9.02 -6.06 -1.74
CA LYS A 75 -9.84 -5.65 -2.88
C LYS A 75 -10.18 -4.16 -2.85
N SER A 76 -10.51 -3.62 -1.68
CA SER A 76 -10.74 -2.18 -1.51
C SER A 76 -9.48 -1.36 -1.76
N LEU A 77 -8.33 -1.80 -1.24
CA LEU A 77 -7.06 -1.11 -1.43
C LEU A 77 -6.65 -1.09 -2.91
N THR A 78 -6.75 -2.23 -3.62
CA THR A 78 -6.50 -2.30 -5.07
C THR A 78 -7.38 -1.33 -5.83
N LYS A 79 -8.69 -1.30 -5.54
CA LYS A 79 -9.60 -0.35 -6.19
C LYS A 79 -9.19 1.11 -5.97
N ILE A 80 -8.81 1.48 -4.75
CA ILE A 80 -8.36 2.84 -4.41
C ILE A 80 -7.07 3.20 -5.16
N LEU A 81 -6.12 2.27 -5.24
CA LEU A 81 -4.85 2.48 -5.95
C LEU A 81 -5.09 2.59 -7.47
N ASP A 82 -5.97 1.79 -8.04
CA ASP A 82 -6.32 1.87 -9.47
C ASP A 82 -7.00 3.20 -9.82
N GLU A 83 -7.94 3.65 -8.98
CA GLU A 83 -8.61 4.95 -9.14
C GLU A 83 -7.62 6.11 -8.98
N GLY A 84 -6.72 6.04 -8.00
CA GLY A 84 -5.68 7.04 -7.80
C GLY A 84 -4.68 7.12 -8.95
N SER A 85 -4.35 5.98 -9.57
CA SER A 85 -3.44 5.91 -10.72
C SER A 85 -4.08 6.52 -11.97
N LYS A 86 -5.38 6.29 -12.19
CA LYS A 86 -6.14 6.90 -13.31
C LYS A 86 -6.31 8.41 -13.19
N ASN A 87 -6.32 8.96 -11.98
CA ASN A 87 -6.46 10.40 -11.76
C ASN A 87 -5.12 11.17 -11.87
N ASN A 88 -3.99 10.47 -11.88
CA ASN A 88 -2.65 11.04 -12.02
C ASN A 88 -2.04 10.79 -13.42
N ALA A 89 -2.79 10.16 -14.33
CA ALA A 89 -2.41 9.91 -15.73
C ALA A 89 -3.12 10.91 -16.65
#